data_AF-A0A4S4KJA5-F1
#
_entry.id   AF-A0A4S4KJA5-F1
#
_cell.length_a   1.000
_cell.length_b   1.000
_cell.length_c   1.000
_cell.angle_alpha   90.00
_cell.angle_beta   90.00
_cell.angle_gamma   90.00
#
_symmetry.space_group_name_H-M   'P 1'
#
loop_
_entity.id
_entity.type
_entity.pdbx_description
1 polymer ?
#
loop_
_entity_poly.entity_id
_entity_poly.type
_entity_poly.pdbx_seq_one_letter_code
_entity_poly.pdbx_strand_id
1 'polypeptide(L)'
;MLNNLRPLWSLVQCIGEAFNIDPSDDAQRDRLSVKPATLQSVFEVFLKTRDKMNPASPAASSAAPEATASSAPTQDNKAVAEKHKASGNSQMSAKQYDSAIESYTKAVESDPTNAVYYSNRAAAYSSKGDHASAILDAEKALEVDPSFVRAYHRLGHAHYCQNEFKAAADAFRRGLDLDPSNANLKSGLQQAESRIPSDDDDDDESPSLEATTPPASAPNAGGMAGMAGMADMLRNMGGGAPGGGAGGMPDLAGLMNNPMMMQMAQQMMQNGGLERLMSNPSVANMMNRMQSGGGMPSMSELMSDPTMRDLASQFGGGGA
;
A
#
# COMPACT_ATOMS: atom_id res chain seq x y z
N MET A 1 -31.92 -7.94 32.99
CA MET A 1 -31.64 -6.65 32.30
C MET A 1 -31.64 -5.48 33.29
N LEU A 2 -30.76 -5.45 34.29
CA LEU A 2 -30.65 -4.31 35.23
C LEU A 2 -29.22 -4.20 35.79
N ASN A 3 -28.21 -3.99 34.94
CA ASN A 3 -26.85 -3.70 35.44
C ASN A 3 -26.05 -2.63 34.66
N ASN A 4 -26.66 -1.91 33.70
CA ASN A 4 -25.97 -0.88 32.90
C ASN A 4 -26.26 0.58 33.29
N LEU A 5 -26.92 0.84 34.43
CA LEU A 5 -27.28 2.21 34.86
C LEU A 5 -26.32 2.84 35.88
N ARG A 6 -25.34 2.10 36.41
CA ARG A 6 -24.35 2.62 37.36
C ARG A 6 -23.32 3.62 36.78
N PRO A 7 -22.81 3.49 35.53
CA PRO A 7 -21.76 4.42 35.06
C PRO A 7 -22.30 5.82 34.74
N LEU A 8 -23.57 5.93 34.32
CA LEU A 8 -24.19 7.22 34.02
C LEU A 8 -24.43 8.07 35.27
N TRP A 9 -24.81 7.44 36.38
CA TRP A 9 -25.02 8.16 37.64
C TRP A 9 -23.71 8.67 38.24
N SER A 10 -22.64 7.87 38.13
CA SER A 10 -21.29 8.28 38.55
C SER A 10 -20.78 9.50 37.78
N LEU A 11 -21.07 9.58 36.49
CA LEU A 11 -20.61 10.70 35.66
C LEU A 11 -21.36 12.01 35.98
N VAL A 12 -22.67 11.92 36.23
CA VAL A 12 -23.49 13.05 36.67
C VAL A 12 -23.04 13.57 38.04
N GLN A 13 -22.68 12.66 38.96
CA GLN A 13 -22.16 13.03 40.27
C GLN A 13 -20.78 13.70 40.18
N CYS A 14 -19.85 13.18 39.37
CA CYS A 14 -18.53 13.79 39.18
C CYS A 14 -18.60 15.20 38.58
N ILE A 15 -19.53 15.44 37.63
CA ILE A 15 -19.74 16.78 37.05
C ILE A 15 -20.39 17.70 38.10
N GLY A 16 -21.32 17.20 38.91
CA GLY A 16 -21.93 17.97 40.00
C GLY A 16 -20.92 18.44 41.05
N GLU A 17 -20.00 17.57 41.47
CA GLU A 17 -18.96 17.92 42.45
C GLU A 17 -17.90 18.87 41.87
N ALA A 18 -17.50 18.69 40.60
CA ALA A 18 -16.49 19.55 39.97
C ALA A 18 -16.96 21.01 39.76
N PHE A 19 -18.26 21.21 39.57
CA PHE A 19 -18.85 22.54 39.32
C PHE A 19 -19.73 23.05 40.47
N ASN A 20 -19.81 22.29 41.57
CA ASN A 20 -20.63 22.59 42.75
C ASN A 20 -22.13 22.78 42.42
N ILE A 21 -22.62 21.98 41.47
CA ILE A 21 -24.00 21.97 40.97
C ILE A 21 -24.68 20.70 41.47
N ASP A 22 -25.74 20.85 42.26
CA ASP A 22 -26.60 19.74 42.68
C ASP A 22 -27.81 19.64 41.73
N PRO A 23 -27.89 18.59 40.89
CA PRO A 23 -29.01 18.40 39.98
C PRO A 23 -30.34 18.08 40.68
N SER A 24 -30.31 17.88 42.00
CA SER A 24 -31.46 17.56 42.86
C SER A 24 -32.01 18.79 43.60
N ASP A 25 -31.32 19.93 43.57
CA ASP A 25 -31.75 21.19 44.20
C ASP A 25 -32.60 22.01 43.22
N ASP A 26 -33.90 22.12 43.51
CA ASP A 26 -34.86 22.84 42.70
C ASP A 26 -34.52 24.35 42.54
N ALA A 27 -33.87 24.96 43.54
CA ALA A 27 -33.47 26.36 43.48
C ALA A 27 -32.30 26.59 42.50
N GLN A 28 -31.40 25.61 42.36
CA GLN A 28 -30.31 25.66 41.38
C GLN A 28 -30.80 25.36 39.97
N ARG A 29 -31.78 24.46 39.81
CA ARG A 29 -32.41 24.15 38.51
C ARG A 29 -33.12 25.35 37.91
N ASP A 30 -33.84 26.12 38.73
CA ASP A 30 -34.51 27.36 38.28
C ASP A 30 -33.49 28.46 37.95
N ARG A 31 -32.40 28.57 38.71
CA ARG A 31 -31.34 29.55 38.46
C ARG A 31 -30.49 29.23 37.22
N LEU A 32 -30.32 27.95 36.88
CA LEU A 32 -29.53 27.48 35.74
C LEU A 32 -30.39 27.20 34.48
N SER A 33 -31.70 27.38 34.56
CA SER A 33 -32.68 27.26 33.46
C SER A 33 -32.37 26.13 32.48
N VAL A 34 -32.27 24.90 32.99
CA VAL A 34 -32.07 23.71 32.16
C VAL A 34 -33.41 23.35 31.50
N LYS A 35 -33.81 24.12 30.49
CA LYS A 35 -34.74 23.59 29.47
C LYS A 35 -34.01 22.45 28.75
N PRO A 36 -34.68 21.36 28.33
CA PRO A 36 -34.05 20.31 27.57
C PRO A 36 -33.45 20.92 26.30
N ALA A 37 -32.14 21.13 26.33
CA ALA A 37 -31.41 21.73 25.23
C ALA A 37 -31.31 20.67 24.14
N THR A 38 -32.08 20.84 23.06
CA THR A 38 -31.86 20.05 21.86
C THR A 38 -30.49 20.40 21.29
N LEU A 39 -29.89 19.47 20.56
CA LEU A 39 -28.57 19.63 19.93
C LEU A 39 -28.47 20.95 19.12
N GLN A 40 -29.61 21.37 18.56
CA GLN A 40 -29.79 22.63 17.84
C GLN A 40 -29.63 23.88 18.71
N SER A 41 -30.16 23.88 19.93
CA SER A 41 -29.98 24.98 20.88
C SER A 41 -28.53 25.08 21.38
N VAL A 42 -27.85 23.94 21.56
CA VAL A 42 -26.43 23.90 21.92
C VAL A 42 -25.57 24.44 20.77
N PHE A 43 -25.90 24.08 19.54
CA PHE A 43 -25.24 24.60 18.34
C PHE A 43 -25.45 26.10 18.15
N GLU A 44 -26.65 26.63 18.40
CA GLU A 44 -26.89 28.08 18.36
C GLU A 44 -26.10 28.85 19.42
N VAL A 45 -26.01 28.32 20.63
CA VAL A 45 -25.20 28.92 21.71
C VAL A 45 -23.72 28.89 21.33
N PHE A 46 -23.24 27.81 20.73
CA PHE A 46 -21.88 27.72 20.20
C PHE A 46 -21.58 28.78 19.13
N LEU A 47 -22.46 28.94 18.13
CA LEU A 47 -22.29 29.96 17.10
C LEU A 47 -22.29 31.38 17.68
N LYS A 48 -23.25 31.70 18.56
CA LYS A 48 -23.32 33.00 19.24
C LYS A 48 -22.07 33.28 20.08
N THR A 49 -21.49 32.25 20.69
CA THR A 49 -20.27 32.38 21.51
C THR A 49 -19.03 32.58 20.64
N ARG A 50 -18.93 31.85 19.53
CA ARG A 50 -17.86 31.99 18.53
C ARG A 50 -17.83 33.40 17.95
N ASP A 51 -18.98 33.90 17.53
CA ASP A 51 -19.09 35.22 16.90
C ASP A 51 -18.77 36.36 17.90
N LYS A 52 -18.99 36.12 19.21
CA LYS A 52 -18.61 37.05 20.29
C LYS A 52 -17.13 37.01 20.65
N MET A 53 -16.44 35.89 20.39
CA MET A 53 -15.01 35.73 20.64
C MET A 53 -14.12 36.18 19.47
N ASN A 54 -14.68 36.46 18.29
CA ASN A 54 -13.90 36.90 17.13
C ASN A 54 -14.54 38.09 16.39
N PRO A 55 -14.35 39.35 16.85
CA PRO A 55 -14.98 40.53 16.25
C PRO A 55 -14.33 40.98 14.92
N ALA A 56 -13.43 40.19 14.32
CA ALA A 56 -12.71 40.58 13.10
C ALA A 56 -13.15 39.77 11.87
N SER A 57 -14.32 40.10 11.33
CA SER A 57 -14.53 40.12 9.87
C SER A 57 -15.80 40.89 9.52
N PRO A 58 -15.71 42.09 8.91
CA PRO A 58 -16.89 42.80 8.43
C PRO A 58 -17.30 42.28 7.05
N ALA A 59 -18.54 41.80 6.99
CA ALA A 59 -19.50 41.83 5.87
C ALA A 59 -18.97 41.80 4.42
N ALA A 60 -19.27 40.68 3.73
CA ALA A 60 -19.75 40.76 2.36
C ALA A 60 -21.28 40.53 2.37
N SER A 61 -21.98 41.54 1.87
CA SER A 61 -23.44 41.69 1.85
C SER A 61 -24.13 40.71 0.90
N SER A 62 -25.26 40.18 1.36
CA SER A 62 -26.49 39.87 0.61
C SER A 62 -26.37 39.55 -0.89
N ALA A 63 -26.12 38.29 -1.19
CA ALA A 63 -26.96 37.55 -2.12
C ALA A 63 -27.07 36.15 -1.53
N ALA A 64 -28.24 35.80 -1.01
CA ALA A 64 -28.55 34.40 -0.82
C ALA A 64 -28.62 33.76 -2.21
N PRO A 65 -27.86 32.71 -2.52
CA PRO A 65 -28.46 31.59 -3.18
C PRO A 65 -29.13 30.75 -2.09
N GLU A 66 -30.39 30.41 -2.37
CA GLU A 66 -31.16 29.42 -1.66
C GLU A 66 -30.30 28.22 -1.28
N ALA A 67 -30.56 27.69 -0.09
CA ALA A 67 -30.32 26.30 0.21
C ALA A 67 -31.15 25.45 -0.75
N THR A 68 -30.62 25.21 -1.95
CA THR A 68 -30.97 24.12 -2.83
C THR A 68 -29.69 23.61 -3.49
N ALA A 69 -29.68 22.30 -3.75
CA ALA A 69 -28.69 21.54 -4.52
C ALA A 69 -27.45 21.08 -3.69
N SER A 70 -27.12 19.80 -3.52
CA SER A 70 -27.28 18.68 -4.47
C SER A 70 -27.06 19.10 -5.92
N SER A 71 -26.23 20.12 -6.16
CA SER A 71 -25.79 20.45 -7.51
C SER A 71 -24.53 19.65 -7.73
N ALA A 72 -24.64 18.62 -8.56
CA ALA A 72 -23.48 17.96 -9.12
C ALA A 72 -22.43 19.00 -9.57
N PRO A 73 -21.14 18.73 -9.39
CA PRO A 73 -20.08 19.69 -9.71
C PRO A 73 -20.20 20.14 -11.16
N THR A 74 -20.06 21.46 -11.37
CA THR A 74 -20.11 22.07 -12.70
C THR A 74 -18.96 21.57 -13.58
N GLN A 75 -19.09 21.71 -14.90
CA GLN A 75 -18.02 21.29 -15.82
C GLN A 75 -16.70 22.04 -15.57
N ASP A 76 -16.77 23.32 -15.20
CA ASP A 76 -15.59 24.12 -14.84
C ASP A 76 -14.93 23.58 -13.56
N ASN A 77 -15.72 23.22 -12.54
CA ASN A 77 -15.19 22.62 -11.31
C ASN A 77 -14.52 21.28 -11.59
N LYS A 78 -15.10 20.45 -12.46
CA LYS A 78 -14.50 19.18 -12.91
C LYS A 78 -13.17 19.43 -13.64
N ALA A 79 -13.09 20.42 -14.51
CA ALA A 79 -11.84 20.76 -15.19
C ALA A 79 -10.75 21.25 -14.21
N VAL A 80 -11.12 22.03 -13.20
CA VAL A 80 -10.22 22.46 -12.12
C VAL A 80 -9.75 21.26 -11.29
N ALA A 81 -10.66 20.34 -10.94
CA ALA A 81 -10.35 19.12 -10.21
C ALA A 81 -9.36 18.23 -10.99
N GLU A 82 -9.57 18.07 -12.30
CA GLU A 82 -8.68 17.31 -13.17
C GLU A 82 -7.27 17.91 -13.25
N LYS A 83 -7.15 19.24 -13.29
CA LYS A 83 -5.86 19.93 -13.23
C LYS A 83 -5.14 19.66 -11.91
N HIS A 84 -5.86 19.72 -10.79
CA HIS A 84 -5.31 19.41 -9.47
C HIS A 84 -4.91 17.94 -9.35
N LYS A 85 -5.70 17.00 -9.88
CA LYS A 85 -5.32 15.59 -9.98
C LYS A 85 -4.03 15.41 -10.79
N ALA A 86 -3.90 16.05 -11.95
CA ALA A 86 -2.70 15.94 -12.78
C ALA A 86 -1.44 16.46 -12.05
N SER A 87 -1.56 17.57 -11.33
CA SER A 87 -0.50 18.08 -10.44
C SER A 87 -0.13 17.06 -9.36
N GLY A 88 -1.14 16.49 -8.68
CA GLY A 88 -0.95 15.46 -7.67
C GLY A 88 -0.25 14.20 -8.23
N ASN A 89 -0.62 13.76 -9.43
CA ASN A 89 0.00 12.61 -10.10
C ASN A 89 1.49 12.89 -10.41
N SER A 90 1.81 14.09 -10.86
CA SER A 90 3.20 14.51 -11.10
C SER A 90 4.02 14.51 -9.81
N GLN A 91 3.45 15.03 -8.72
CA GLN A 91 4.09 15.07 -7.40
C GLN A 91 4.25 13.66 -6.80
N MET A 92 3.26 12.78 -6.99
CA MET A 92 3.36 11.36 -6.63
C MET A 92 4.53 10.68 -7.34
N SER A 93 4.67 10.93 -8.64
CA SER A 93 5.75 10.36 -9.45
C SER A 93 7.12 10.88 -8.99
N ALA A 94 7.17 12.13 -8.50
CA ALA A 94 8.34 12.74 -7.88
C ALA A 94 8.55 12.35 -6.41
N LYS A 95 7.72 11.45 -5.84
CA LYS A 95 7.72 11.04 -4.42
C LYS A 95 7.50 12.20 -3.43
N GLN A 96 6.90 13.29 -3.88
CA GLN A 96 6.52 14.45 -3.07
C GLN A 96 5.13 14.24 -2.48
N TYR A 97 5.02 13.31 -1.52
CA TYR A 97 3.72 12.83 -1.05
C TYR A 97 2.86 13.90 -0.39
N ASP A 98 3.44 14.78 0.44
CA ASP A 98 2.69 15.87 1.07
C ASP A 98 2.08 16.84 0.05
N SER A 99 2.87 17.27 -0.92
CA SER A 99 2.38 18.14 -2.00
C SER A 99 1.32 17.43 -2.87
N ALA A 100 1.48 16.12 -3.11
CA ALA A 100 0.48 15.33 -3.80
C ALA A 100 -0.84 15.26 -3.03
N ILE A 101 -0.80 15.07 -1.71
CA ILE A 101 -1.97 15.08 -0.83
C ILE A 101 -2.69 16.41 -0.90
N GLU A 102 -1.97 17.53 -0.85
CA GLU A 102 -2.55 18.87 -1.00
C GLU A 102 -3.24 19.04 -2.36
N SER A 103 -2.59 18.61 -3.44
CA SER A 103 -3.15 18.68 -4.79
C SER A 103 -4.41 17.82 -4.92
N TYR A 104 -4.42 16.59 -4.43
CA TYR A 104 -5.62 15.76 -4.46
C TYR A 104 -6.73 16.29 -3.55
N THR A 105 -6.39 16.93 -2.44
CA THR A 105 -7.37 17.59 -1.56
C THR A 105 -8.09 18.72 -2.30
N LYS A 106 -7.35 19.57 -3.04
CA LYS A 106 -7.95 20.60 -3.90
C LYS A 106 -8.81 20.01 -5.02
N ALA A 107 -8.44 18.83 -5.54
CA ALA A 107 -9.27 18.12 -6.51
C ALA A 107 -10.60 17.65 -5.90
N VAL A 108 -10.55 17.07 -4.69
CA VAL A 108 -11.74 16.65 -3.93
C VAL A 108 -12.64 17.84 -3.56
N GLU A 109 -12.07 18.97 -3.14
CA GLU A 109 -12.83 20.19 -2.84
C GLU A 109 -13.54 20.75 -4.08
N SER A 110 -12.94 20.59 -5.25
CA SER A 110 -13.52 21.04 -6.53
C SER A 110 -14.61 20.08 -7.05
N ASP A 111 -14.37 18.78 -6.95
CA ASP A 111 -15.32 17.73 -7.32
C ASP A 111 -15.26 16.56 -6.32
N PRO A 112 -16.19 16.51 -5.34
CA PRO A 112 -16.23 15.45 -4.33
C PRO A 112 -16.92 14.17 -4.84
N THR A 113 -17.36 14.13 -6.09
CA THR A 113 -18.15 13.00 -6.65
C THR A 113 -17.30 12.00 -7.41
N ASN A 114 -15.99 12.18 -7.45
CA ASN A 114 -15.08 11.33 -8.19
C ASN A 114 -14.18 10.50 -7.26
N ALA A 115 -14.43 9.19 -7.23
CA ALA A 115 -13.70 8.21 -6.42
C ALA A 115 -12.18 8.18 -6.72
N VAL A 116 -11.76 8.59 -7.92
CA VAL A 116 -10.35 8.60 -8.31
C VAL A 116 -9.52 9.54 -7.44
N TYR A 117 -10.06 10.71 -7.06
CA TYR A 117 -9.30 11.67 -6.26
C TYR A 117 -9.02 11.15 -4.85
N TYR A 118 -10.03 10.57 -4.21
CA TYR A 118 -9.88 9.90 -2.92
C TYR A 118 -8.91 8.71 -3.00
N SER A 119 -9.03 7.83 -4.01
CA SER A 119 -8.12 6.70 -4.17
C SER A 119 -6.67 7.09 -4.45
N ASN A 120 -6.46 8.20 -5.17
CA ASN A 120 -5.13 8.75 -5.41
C ASN A 120 -4.54 9.37 -4.14
N ARG A 121 -5.37 10.06 -3.34
CA ARG A 121 -4.95 10.61 -2.05
C ARG A 121 -4.66 9.51 -1.03
N ALA A 122 -5.45 8.43 -1.00
CA ALA A 122 -5.15 7.21 -0.23
C ALA A 122 -3.80 6.59 -0.63
N ALA A 123 -3.47 6.57 -1.92
CA ALA A 123 -2.17 6.11 -2.39
C ALA A 123 -1.02 6.98 -1.86
N ALA A 124 -1.21 8.30 -1.84
CA ALA A 124 -0.24 9.26 -1.31
C ALA A 124 -0.03 9.11 0.20
N TYR A 125 -1.12 9.00 0.97
CA TYR A 125 -1.08 8.71 2.40
C TYR A 125 -0.35 7.39 2.70
N SER A 126 -0.69 6.31 2.00
CA SER A 126 0.01 5.02 2.15
C SER A 126 1.50 5.12 1.82
N SER A 127 1.87 5.89 0.78
CA SER A 127 3.26 6.06 0.38
C SER A 127 4.08 6.88 1.39
N LYS A 128 3.40 7.74 2.16
CA LYS A 128 3.98 8.48 3.30
C LYS A 128 4.04 7.63 4.59
N GLY A 129 3.36 6.47 4.63
CA GLY A 129 3.23 5.63 5.82
C GLY A 129 2.02 5.96 6.71
N ASP A 130 1.18 6.91 6.30
CA ASP A 130 -0.08 7.23 7.00
C ASP A 130 -1.20 6.30 6.51
N HIS A 131 -1.19 5.07 6.99
CA HIS A 131 -2.14 4.05 6.55
C HIS A 131 -3.55 4.27 7.12
N ALA A 132 -3.68 4.94 8.27
CA ALA A 132 -4.97 5.28 8.84
C ALA A 132 -5.75 6.28 7.96
N SER A 133 -5.10 7.35 7.51
CA SER A 133 -5.71 8.29 6.55
C SER A 133 -5.99 7.62 5.20
N ALA A 134 -5.14 6.68 4.78
CA ALA A 134 -5.35 5.95 3.54
C ALA A 134 -6.59 5.05 3.57
N ILE A 135 -6.90 4.42 4.72
CA ILE A 135 -8.13 3.64 4.90
C ILE A 135 -9.36 4.55 4.74
N LEU A 136 -9.39 5.67 5.46
CA LEU A 136 -10.52 6.60 5.40
C LEU A 136 -10.80 7.10 3.97
N ASP A 137 -9.75 7.44 3.21
CA ASP A 137 -9.91 7.85 1.82
C ASP A 137 -10.30 6.70 0.89
N ALA A 138 -9.80 5.49 1.13
CA ALA A 138 -10.18 4.32 0.34
C ALA A 138 -11.66 3.94 0.59
N GLU A 139 -12.12 3.98 1.83
CA GLU A 139 -13.53 3.84 2.19
C GLU A 139 -14.37 4.94 1.54
N LYS A 140 -13.91 6.20 1.59
CA LYS A 140 -14.62 7.30 0.95
C LYS A 140 -14.73 7.13 -0.56
N ALA A 141 -13.68 6.63 -1.21
CA ALA A 141 -13.72 6.28 -2.62
C ALA A 141 -14.78 5.21 -2.93
N LEU A 142 -14.95 4.22 -2.04
CA LEU A 142 -15.97 3.17 -2.16
C LEU A 142 -17.39 3.67 -1.84
N GLU A 143 -17.55 4.66 -0.97
CA GLU A 143 -18.84 5.33 -0.77
C GLU A 143 -19.27 6.09 -2.03
N VAL A 144 -18.32 6.70 -2.73
CA VAL A 144 -18.57 7.45 -3.97
C VAL A 144 -18.82 6.50 -5.15
N ASP A 145 -18.01 5.46 -5.29
CA ASP A 145 -18.16 4.42 -6.31
C ASP A 145 -17.86 3.04 -5.72
N PRO A 146 -18.90 2.27 -5.32
CA PRO A 146 -18.74 0.93 -4.77
C PRO A 146 -18.13 -0.09 -5.75
N SER A 147 -18.13 0.21 -7.05
CA SER A 147 -17.57 -0.63 -8.11
C SER A 147 -16.10 -0.34 -8.42
N PHE A 148 -15.50 0.65 -7.73
CA PHE A 148 -14.15 1.09 -8.01
C PHE A 148 -13.09 0.13 -7.46
N VAL A 149 -12.75 -0.90 -8.25
CA VAL A 149 -11.80 -1.98 -7.92
C VAL A 149 -10.48 -1.46 -7.31
N ARG A 150 -9.99 -0.31 -7.79
CA ARG A 150 -8.73 0.28 -7.30
C ARG A 150 -8.82 0.74 -5.84
N ALA A 151 -9.99 1.15 -5.36
CA ALA A 151 -10.19 1.52 -3.97
C ALA A 151 -10.13 0.30 -3.03
N TYR A 152 -10.66 -0.86 -3.44
CA TYR A 152 -10.49 -2.11 -2.68
C TYR A 152 -9.02 -2.50 -2.55
N HIS A 153 -8.23 -2.33 -3.62
CA HIS A 153 -6.78 -2.54 -3.54
C HIS A 153 -6.11 -1.57 -2.54
N ARG A 154 -6.50 -0.28 -2.54
CA ARG A 154 -5.97 0.71 -1.58
C ARG A 154 -6.33 0.36 -0.14
N LEU A 155 -7.59 -0.01 0.09
CA LEU A 155 -8.11 -0.38 1.40
C LEU A 155 -7.39 -1.63 1.94
N GLY A 156 -7.34 -2.70 1.14
CA GLY A 156 -6.65 -3.94 1.53
C GLY A 156 -5.17 -3.73 1.81
N HIS A 157 -4.48 -2.96 0.98
CA HIS A 157 -3.07 -2.62 1.21
C HIS A 157 -2.86 -1.82 2.50
N ALA A 158 -3.71 -0.83 2.77
CA ALA A 158 -3.58 0.00 3.96
C ALA A 158 -3.84 -0.81 5.25
N HIS A 159 -4.87 -1.67 5.28
CA HIS A 159 -5.09 -2.61 6.39
C HIS A 159 -3.92 -3.59 6.56
N TYR A 160 -3.37 -4.11 5.46
CA TYR A 160 -2.22 -5.01 5.51
C TYR A 160 -1.01 -4.32 6.17
N CYS A 161 -0.73 -3.06 5.83
CA CYS A 161 0.33 -2.28 6.46
C CYS A 161 0.07 -1.98 7.95
N GLN A 162 -1.19 -1.99 8.39
CA GLN A 162 -1.55 -1.89 9.82
C GLN A 162 -1.55 -3.24 10.56
N ASN A 163 -1.16 -4.33 9.89
CA ASN A 163 -1.25 -5.72 10.38
C ASN A 163 -2.70 -6.21 10.63
N GLU A 164 -3.68 -5.55 10.04
CA GLU A 164 -5.10 -5.94 10.10
C GLU A 164 -5.40 -6.95 8.98
N PHE A 165 -4.75 -8.12 9.04
CA PHE A 165 -4.72 -9.09 7.93
C PHE A 165 -6.09 -9.64 7.54
N LYS A 166 -6.98 -9.86 8.52
CA LYS A 166 -8.38 -10.29 8.26
C LYS A 166 -9.14 -9.24 7.45
N ALA A 167 -9.07 -7.97 7.87
CA ALA A 167 -9.70 -6.84 7.15
C ALA A 167 -9.09 -6.63 5.75
N ALA A 168 -7.77 -6.79 5.62
CA ALA A 168 -7.09 -6.72 4.34
C ALA A 168 -7.59 -7.79 3.36
N ALA A 169 -7.67 -9.06 3.81
CA ALA A 169 -8.18 -10.16 3.01
C ALA A 169 -9.62 -9.91 2.55
N ASP A 170 -10.49 -9.44 3.45
CA ASP A 170 -11.88 -9.14 3.11
C ASP A 170 -12.01 -8.03 2.07
N ALA A 171 -11.21 -6.96 2.18
CA ALA A 171 -11.18 -5.90 1.17
C ALA A 171 -10.71 -6.42 -0.19
N PHE A 172 -9.67 -7.27 -0.24
CA PHE A 172 -9.19 -7.86 -1.49
C PHE A 172 -10.21 -8.83 -2.11
N ARG A 173 -10.89 -9.66 -1.32
CA ARG A 173 -11.97 -10.56 -1.77
C ARG A 173 -13.11 -9.78 -2.42
N ARG A 174 -13.59 -8.73 -1.74
CA ARG A 174 -14.64 -7.85 -2.30
C ARG A 174 -14.22 -7.19 -3.61
N GLY A 175 -12.95 -6.82 -3.75
CA GLY A 175 -12.43 -6.32 -5.03
C GLY A 175 -12.41 -7.40 -6.13
N LEU A 176 -12.09 -8.64 -5.77
CA LEU A 176 -12.08 -9.79 -6.69
C LEU A 176 -13.49 -10.22 -7.11
N ASP A 177 -14.51 -10.00 -6.28
CA ASP A 177 -15.90 -10.21 -6.67
C ASP A 177 -16.31 -9.32 -7.86
N LEU A 178 -15.67 -8.14 -7.99
CA LEU A 178 -15.89 -7.20 -9.09
C LEU A 178 -14.97 -7.46 -10.28
N ASP A 179 -13.69 -7.77 -10.04
CA ASP A 179 -12.71 -8.14 -11.07
C ASP A 179 -11.92 -9.40 -10.66
N PRO A 180 -12.45 -10.59 -10.98
CA PRO A 180 -11.81 -11.86 -10.62
C PRO A 180 -10.47 -12.09 -11.35
N SER A 181 -10.12 -11.30 -12.35
CA SER A 181 -8.89 -11.44 -13.12
C SER A 181 -7.73 -10.62 -12.55
N ASN A 182 -8.01 -9.73 -11.59
CA ASN A 182 -7.06 -8.76 -11.08
C ASN A 182 -5.87 -9.40 -10.34
N ALA A 183 -4.69 -9.40 -10.96
CA ALA A 183 -3.50 -10.01 -10.37
C ALA A 183 -3.06 -9.34 -9.05
N ASN A 184 -3.19 -8.01 -8.93
CA ASN A 184 -2.77 -7.30 -7.72
C ASN A 184 -3.65 -7.66 -6.52
N LEU A 185 -4.96 -7.78 -6.72
CA LEU A 185 -5.87 -8.20 -5.66
C LEU A 185 -5.64 -9.66 -5.25
N LYS A 186 -5.37 -10.57 -6.20
CA LYS A 186 -5.03 -11.97 -5.89
C LYS A 186 -3.76 -12.07 -5.06
N SER A 187 -2.71 -11.39 -5.49
CA SER A 187 -1.44 -11.35 -4.76
C SER A 187 -1.61 -10.69 -3.39
N GLY A 188 -2.41 -9.63 -3.29
CA GLY A 188 -2.73 -8.98 -2.02
C GLY A 188 -3.49 -9.91 -1.06
N LEU A 189 -4.50 -10.62 -1.57
CA LEU A 189 -5.28 -11.60 -0.80
C LEU A 189 -4.40 -12.72 -0.28
N GLN A 190 -3.58 -13.33 -1.15
CA GLN A 190 -2.68 -14.40 -0.75
C GLN A 190 -1.69 -13.96 0.34
N GLN A 191 -1.13 -12.75 0.21
CA GLN A 191 -0.24 -12.19 1.22
C GLN A 191 -0.97 -11.96 2.54
N ALA A 192 -2.18 -11.40 2.51
CA ALA A 192 -2.98 -11.19 3.71
C ALA A 192 -3.33 -12.52 4.39
N GLU A 193 -3.81 -13.50 3.64
CA GLU A 193 -4.19 -14.83 4.17
C GLU A 193 -3.00 -15.57 4.78
N SER A 194 -1.80 -15.48 4.18
CA SER A 194 -0.59 -16.10 4.72
C SER A 194 -0.14 -15.56 6.09
N ARG A 195 -0.68 -14.41 6.49
CA ARG A 195 -0.40 -13.72 7.76
C ARG A 195 -1.50 -13.92 8.80
N ILE A 196 -2.63 -14.52 8.42
CA ILE A 196 -3.71 -14.85 9.35
C ILE A 196 -3.30 -16.15 10.04
N PRO A 197 -3.11 -16.18 11.37
CA PRO A 197 -2.88 -17.41 12.10
C PRO A 197 -4.02 -18.39 11.82
N SER A 198 -3.70 -19.66 11.58
CA SER A 198 -4.69 -20.73 11.66
C SER A 198 -5.27 -20.71 13.07
N ASP A 199 -6.60 -20.66 13.20
CA ASP A 199 -7.28 -20.81 14.50
C ASP A 199 -7.03 -22.23 15.12
N ASP A 200 -6.17 -23.06 14.50
CA ASP A 200 -5.68 -24.36 14.99
C ASP A 200 -4.41 -24.26 15.87
N ASP A 201 -3.83 -23.07 16.08
CA ASP A 201 -2.65 -22.84 16.94
C ASP A 201 -2.99 -22.18 18.30
N ASP A 202 -4.28 -22.09 18.67
CA ASP A 202 -4.75 -21.59 19.97
C ASP A 202 -4.83 -22.69 21.06
N ASP A 203 -3.93 -23.66 21.03
CA ASP A 203 -3.67 -24.57 22.15
C ASP A 203 -2.24 -24.39 22.66
N ASP A 204 -2.15 -23.89 23.90
CA ASP A 204 -1.01 -23.98 24.83
C ASP A 204 0.16 -22.99 24.63
N GLU A 205 0.14 -21.87 25.35
CA GLU A 205 1.03 -21.67 26.53
C GLU A 205 0.85 -20.22 27.04
N SER A 206 0.14 -20.06 28.16
CA SER A 206 0.26 -18.83 28.96
C SER A 206 1.57 -18.91 29.75
N PRO A 207 2.58 -18.05 29.54
CA PRO A 207 3.74 -18.06 30.41
C PRO A 207 3.32 -17.44 31.74
N SER A 208 3.12 -18.30 32.73
CA SER A 208 2.86 -17.90 34.11
C SER A 208 4.10 -17.19 34.65
N LEU A 209 3.92 -15.94 35.02
CA LEU A 209 4.91 -15.11 35.71
C LEU A 209 5.19 -15.69 37.10
N GLU A 210 6.32 -16.37 37.30
CA GLU A 210 6.91 -16.53 38.63
C GLU A 210 8.40 -16.19 38.63
N ALA A 211 8.70 -15.04 39.24
CA ALA A 211 10.02 -14.60 39.59
C ALA A 211 10.45 -15.26 40.91
N THR A 212 11.55 -16.02 40.90
CA THR A 212 12.37 -16.23 42.09
C THR A 212 13.86 -16.21 41.72
N THR A 213 14.62 -15.51 42.57
CA THR A 213 16.04 -15.17 42.46
C THR A 213 16.97 -16.33 42.87
N PRO A 214 18.29 -16.27 42.56
CA PRO A 214 19.22 -17.41 42.62
C PRO A 214 19.94 -17.54 43.98
N PRO A 215 20.71 -18.63 44.18
CA PRO A 215 22.09 -18.40 44.62
C PRO A 215 23.14 -19.31 43.95
N ALA A 216 24.37 -18.80 44.00
CA ALA A 216 25.59 -19.31 43.41
C ALA A 216 26.22 -20.51 44.14
N SER A 217 26.97 -21.35 43.40
CA SER A 217 28.38 -21.75 43.62
C SER A 217 28.68 -23.17 43.08
N ALA A 218 29.75 -23.26 42.26
CA ALA A 218 30.30 -24.46 41.61
C ALA A 218 31.21 -25.27 42.58
N PRO A 219 31.99 -26.31 42.18
CA PRO A 219 32.10 -27.03 40.89
C PRO A 219 32.15 -28.58 41.04
N ASN A 220 31.94 -29.37 39.97
CA ASN A 220 32.87 -30.45 39.57
C ASN A 220 32.47 -31.13 38.22
N ALA A 221 33.53 -31.57 37.56
CA ALA A 221 33.73 -32.38 36.36
C ALA A 221 32.64 -33.36 35.87
N GLY A 222 32.48 -33.42 34.55
CA GLY A 222 32.00 -34.61 33.86
C GLY A 222 31.62 -34.40 32.39
N GLY A 223 32.49 -34.83 31.47
CA GLY A 223 32.07 -35.58 30.27
C GLY A 223 31.54 -34.80 29.07
N MET A 224 32.44 -34.57 28.12
CA MET A 224 32.24 -34.14 26.74
C MET A 224 31.45 -35.16 25.89
N ALA A 225 30.30 -34.77 25.34
CA ALA A 225 29.65 -35.44 24.21
C ALA A 225 28.80 -34.43 23.42
N GLY A 226 29.28 -33.99 22.25
CA GLY A 226 28.52 -33.06 21.41
C GLY A 226 29.28 -32.38 20.27
N MET A 227 30.57 -32.64 20.08
CA MET A 227 31.39 -31.97 19.06
C MET A 227 31.77 -32.92 17.90
N ALA A 228 30.77 -33.63 17.36
CA ALA A 228 30.93 -34.47 16.17
C ALA A 228 30.47 -33.79 14.86
N GLY A 229 29.77 -32.64 14.92
CA GLY A 229 29.27 -31.94 13.73
C GLY A 229 30.20 -30.87 13.14
N MET A 230 31.23 -30.44 13.88
CA MET A 230 32.10 -29.33 13.45
C MET A 230 33.36 -29.81 12.69
N ALA A 231 33.68 -31.10 12.77
CA ALA A 231 34.80 -31.70 12.03
C ALA A 231 34.48 -31.93 10.53
N ASP A 232 33.20 -32.10 10.16
CA ASP A 232 32.78 -32.23 8.75
C ASP A 232 32.70 -30.87 8.04
N MET A 233 32.41 -29.78 8.77
CA MET A 233 32.31 -28.44 8.17
C MET A 233 33.68 -27.84 7.82
N LEU A 234 34.73 -28.18 8.58
CA LEU A 234 36.09 -27.67 8.36
C LEU A 234 36.85 -28.42 7.24
N ARG A 235 36.34 -29.58 6.79
CA ARG A 235 36.89 -30.34 5.66
C ARG A 235 36.49 -29.76 4.31
N ASN A 236 35.37 -29.06 4.23
CA ASN A 236 34.86 -28.46 2.98
C ASN A 236 35.32 -27.00 2.77
N MET A 237 36.16 -26.45 3.66
CA MET A 237 36.52 -25.03 3.62
C MET A 237 38.02 -24.78 3.88
N GLY A 238 38.90 -25.64 3.34
CA GLY A 238 40.34 -25.52 3.60
C GLY A 238 41.26 -26.09 2.51
N GLY A 239 41.59 -25.26 1.52
CA GLY A 239 42.98 -25.10 1.06
C GLY A 239 43.54 -26.06 -0.01
N GLY A 240 43.42 -25.65 -1.28
CA GLY A 240 44.34 -26.05 -2.36
C GLY A 240 45.06 -24.81 -2.91
N ALA A 241 46.38 -24.77 -2.74
CA ALA A 241 47.26 -23.66 -3.09
C ALA A 241 47.59 -23.59 -4.61
N PRO A 242 48.22 -22.51 -5.11
CA PRO A 242 48.05 -21.97 -6.46
C PRO A 242 49.08 -22.50 -7.47
N GLY A 243 48.67 -22.63 -8.74
CA GLY A 243 49.59 -23.01 -9.81
C GLY A 243 49.00 -22.93 -11.21
N GLY A 244 49.20 -21.80 -11.87
CA GLY A 244 49.55 -21.68 -13.30
C GLY A 244 48.62 -22.26 -14.38
N GLY A 245 48.12 -21.36 -15.23
CA GLY A 245 48.16 -21.57 -16.68
C GLY A 245 46.84 -21.71 -17.43
N ALA A 246 46.69 -20.82 -18.41
CA ALA A 246 45.90 -20.96 -19.65
C ALA A 246 44.37 -20.91 -19.55
N GLY A 247 43.80 -19.98 -20.34
CA GLY A 247 42.37 -19.83 -20.51
C GLY A 247 41.69 -21.06 -21.10
N GLY A 248 40.53 -21.37 -20.54
CA GLY A 248 39.56 -22.34 -21.05
C GLY A 248 38.18 -21.88 -20.60
N MET A 249 37.26 -21.77 -21.56
CA MET A 249 35.91 -21.24 -21.40
C MET A 249 35.12 -21.98 -20.28
N PRO A 250 34.14 -21.31 -19.63
CA PRO A 250 33.19 -22.01 -18.77
C PRO A 250 32.47 -23.13 -19.55
N ASP A 251 32.32 -24.25 -18.87
CA ASP A 251 31.98 -25.57 -19.39
C ASP A 251 30.68 -25.60 -20.22
N LEU A 252 30.83 -25.60 -21.56
CA LEU A 252 29.71 -25.63 -22.51
C LEU A 252 28.95 -26.97 -22.50
N ALA A 253 29.55 -28.04 -21.93
CA ALA A 253 28.90 -29.34 -21.79
C ALA A 253 27.82 -29.32 -20.68
N GLY A 254 28.00 -28.48 -19.65
CA GLY A 254 26.99 -28.26 -18.60
C GLY A 254 25.81 -27.40 -19.07
N LEU A 255 26.02 -26.53 -20.07
CA LEU A 255 24.97 -25.67 -20.61
C LEU A 255 24.00 -26.43 -21.52
N MET A 256 24.51 -27.42 -22.26
CA MET A 256 23.73 -28.20 -23.25
C MET A 256 22.86 -29.29 -22.62
N ASN A 257 23.10 -29.65 -21.36
CA ASN A 257 22.28 -30.61 -20.62
C ASN A 257 21.26 -29.95 -19.67
N ASN A 258 21.04 -28.63 -19.81
CA ASN A 258 20.05 -27.92 -19.02
C ASN A 258 18.64 -28.13 -19.59
N PRO A 259 17.73 -28.85 -18.90
CA PRO A 259 16.39 -29.18 -19.41
C PRO A 259 15.53 -27.93 -19.67
N MET A 260 15.78 -26.84 -18.93
CA MET A 260 15.15 -25.53 -19.16
C MET A 260 15.54 -24.94 -20.52
N MET A 261 16.80 -25.08 -20.94
CA MET A 261 17.27 -24.57 -22.23
C MET A 261 16.77 -25.44 -23.40
N MET A 262 16.66 -26.75 -23.19
CA MET A 262 16.05 -27.65 -24.16
C MET A 262 14.55 -27.36 -24.33
N GLN A 263 13.81 -27.14 -23.23
CA GLN A 263 12.41 -26.70 -23.29
C GLN A 263 12.25 -25.34 -23.99
N MET A 264 13.12 -24.38 -23.70
CA MET A 264 13.10 -23.07 -24.34
C MET A 264 13.39 -23.18 -25.85
N ALA A 265 14.37 -23.98 -26.25
CA ALA A 265 14.68 -24.25 -27.66
C ALA A 265 13.54 -24.98 -28.37
N GLN A 266 12.89 -25.94 -27.69
CA GLN A 266 11.75 -26.68 -28.23
C GLN A 266 10.51 -25.80 -28.37
N GLN A 267 10.30 -24.87 -27.43
CA GLN A 267 9.24 -23.86 -27.50
C GLN A 267 9.53 -22.80 -28.58
N MET A 268 10.81 -22.47 -28.82
CA MET A 268 11.22 -21.57 -29.89
C MET A 268 11.06 -22.21 -31.28
N MET A 269 11.32 -23.52 -31.41
CA MET A 269 11.02 -24.28 -32.62
C MET A 269 9.50 -24.41 -32.84
N GLN A 270 8.72 -24.71 -31.80
CA GLN A 270 7.27 -24.86 -31.90
C GLN A 270 6.54 -23.56 -32.26
N ASN A 271 7.06 -22.40 -31.83
CA ASN A 271 6.47 -21.10 -32.13
C ASN A 271 6.98 -20.46 -33.45
N GLY A 272 7.74 -21.20 -34.26
CA GLY A 272 8.33 -20.70 -35.50
C GLY A 272 9.32 -19.55 -35.27
N GLY A 273 9.84 -19.39 -34.05
CA GLY A 273 10.79 -18.34 -33.69
C GLY A 273 12.12 -18.50 -34.42
N LEU A 274 12.55 -19.75 -34.63
CA LEU A 274 13.74 -20.06 -35.43
C LEU A 274 13.55 -19.72 -36.91
N GLU A 275 12.38 -20.02 -37.47
CA GLU A 275 12.03 -19.67 -38.86
C GLU A 275 12.00 -18.15 -39.06
N ARG A 276 11.43 -17.41 -38.10
CA ARG A 276 11.39 -15.93 -38.13
C ARG A 276 12.76 -15.29 -37.96
N LEU A 277 13.66 -15.92 -37.20
CA LEU A 277 15.07 -15.52 -37.10
C LEU A 277 15.80 -15.79 -38.42
N MET A 278 15.59 -16.95 -39.05
CA MET A 278 16.21 -17.27 -40.34
C MET A 278 15.64 -16.45 -41.51
N SER A 279 14.37 -16.07 -41.45
CA SER A 279 13.75 -15.18 -42.42
C SER A 279 14.10 -13.70 -42.20
N ASN A 280 14.78 -13.36 -41.10
CA ASN A 280 15.16 -11.99 -40.80
C ASN A 280 16.42 -11.61 -41.62
N PRO A 281 16.35 -10.61 -42.52
CA PRO A 281 17.45 -10.22 -43.40
C PRO A 281 18.73 -9.84 -42.65
N SER A 282 18.59 -9.28 -41.43
CA SER A 282 19.73 -8.91 -40.58
C SER A 282 20.51 -10.14 -40.08
N VAL A 283 19.79 -11.21 -39.74
CA VAL A 283 20.36 -12.48 -39.29
C VAL A 283 21.00 -13.24 -40.45
N ALA A 284 20.41 -13.18 -41.65
CA ALA A 284 21.00 -13.74 -42.86
C ALA A 284 22.34 -13.06 -43.21
N ASN A 285 22.40 -11.72 -43.12
CA ASN A 285 23.64 -10.96 -43.34
C ASN A 285 24.71 -11.24 -42.26
N MET A 286 24.28 -11.39 -41.00
CA MET A 286 25.16 -11.76 -39.89
C MET A 286 25.71 -13.18 -40.05
N MET A 287 24.87 -14.14 -40.47
CA MET A 287 25.26 -15.53 -40.67
C MET A 287 26.19 -15.68 -41.88
N ASN A 288 25.98 -14.91 -42.95
CA ASN A 288 26.87 -14.91 -44.11
C ASN A 288 28.26 -14.33 -43.76
N ARG A 289 28.31 -13.30 -42.92
CA ARG A 289 29.57 -12.73 -42.39
C ARG A 289 30.30 -13.68 -41.45
N MET A 290 29.55 -14.39 -40.60
CA MET A 290 30.08 -15.41 -39.70
C MET A 290 30.59 -16.62 -40.48
N GLN A 291 29.87 -17.02 -41.54
CA GLN A 291 30.25 -18.12 -42.43
C GLN A 291 31.47 -17.78 -43.30
N SER A 292 31.68 -16.50 -43.63
CA SER A 292 32.89 -16.02 -44.29
C SER A 292 34.08 -15.81 -43.33
N GLY A 293 33.98 -16.24 -42.07
CA GLY A 293 35.05 -16.14 -41.07
C GLY A 293 35.18 -14.77 -40.39
N GLY A 294 34.21 -13.87 -40.57
CA GLY A 294 34.14 -12.59 -39.87
C GLY A 294 33.52 -12.74 -38.49
N GLY A 295 34.20 -12.27 -37.44
CA GLY A 295 33.66 -12.28 -36.07
C GLY A 295 32.38 -11.45 -35.92
N MET A 296 31.64 -11.70 -34.83
CA MET A 296 30.45 -10.92 -34.47
C MET A 296 30.81 -9.43 -34.31
N PRO A 297 30.01 -8.50 -34.87
CA PRO A 297 30.20 -7.07 -34.67
C PRO A 297 30.11 -6.72 -33.18
N SER A 298 30.90 -5.74 -32.75
CA SER A 298 30.90 -5.29 -31.37
C SER A 298 29.57 -4.63 -30.99
N MET A 299 29.19 -4.68 -29.71
CA MET A 299 27.95 -4.05 -29.21
C MET A 299 27.87 -2.55 -29.55
N SER A 300 29.01 -1.87 -29.66
CA SER A 300 29.15 -0.49 -30.12
C SER A 300 28.81 -0.28 -31.60
N GLU A 301 29.11 -1.27 -32.45
CA GLU A 301 28.77 -1.23 -33.88
C GLU A 301 27.29 -1.59 -34.09
N LEU A 302 26.74 -2.47 -33.25
CA LEU A 302 25.33 -2.82 -33.27
C LEU A 302 24.42 -1.66 -32.83
N MET A 303 24.84 -0.88 -31.83
CA MET A 303 24.10 0.32 -31.38
C MET A 303 24.21 1.50 -32.36
N SER A 304 25.23 1.52 -33.21
CA SER A 304 25.39 2.56 -34.24
C SER A 304 24.78 2.18 -35.59
N ASP A 305 24.26 0.95 -35.73
CA ASP A 305 23.58 0.49 -36.93
C ASP A 305 22.13 1.06 -37.00
N PRO A 306 21.81 1.84 -38.06
CA PRO A 306 20.50 2.47 -38.21
C PRO A 306 19.34 1.47 -38.30
N THR A 307 19.59 0.24 -38.76
CA THR A 307 18.55 -0.81 -38.85
C THR A 307 18.11 -1.32 -37.47
N MET A 308 19.01 -1.30 -36.50
CA MET A 308 18.71 -1.73 -35.13
C MET A 308 17.98 -0.64 -34.33
N ARG A 309 18.24 0.63 -34.67
CA ARG A 309 17.52 1.79 -34.11
C ARG A 309 16.05 1.80 -34.55
N ASP A 310 15.78 1.41 -35.79
CA ASP A 310 14.40 1.26 -36.30
C ASP A 310 13.68 0.11 -35.60
N LEU A 311 14.34 -1.05 -35.43
CA LEU A 311 13.82 -2.19 -34.67
C LEU A 311 13.54 -1.83 -33.19
N ALA A 312 14.44 -1.08 -32.55
CA ALA A 312 14.26 -0.60 -31.18
C ALA A 312 13.14 0.44 -31.07
N SER A 313 12.87 1.23 -32.10
CA SER A 313 11.72 2.13 -32.13
C SER A 313 10.40 1.40 -32.34
N GLN A 314 10.42 0.30 -33.11
CA GLN A 314 9.26 -0.56 -33.34
C GLN A 314 8.91 -1.43 -32.12
N PHE A 315 9.89 -1.80 -31.29
CA PHE A 315 9.71 -2.56 -30.05
C PHE A 315 9.72 -1.70 -28.76
N GLY A 316 10.20 -0.45 -28.82
CA GLY A 316 10.37 0.45 -27.67
C GLY A 316 9.35 1.58 -27.57
N GLY A 317 8.33 1.61 -28.43
CA GLY A 317 7.22 2.56 -28.39
C GLY A 317 5.96 1.96 -27.77
N GLY A 318 5.99 1.62 -26.48
CA GLY A 318 4.86 1.05 -25.74
C GLY A 318 4.85 1.52 -24.30
N GLY A 319 4.71 2.84 -24.10
CA GLY A 319 4.61 3.48 -22.80
C GLY A 319 3.66 4.66 -22.84
N ALA A 320 2.38 4.36 -23.04
CA ALA A 320 1.23 5.18 -22.67
C ALA A 320 0.36 4.35 -21.73
#